data_AF-A0A928Z4G4-F1
#
_entry.id   AF-A0A928Z4G4-F1
#
_cell.length_a   1.000
_cell.length_b   1.000
_cell.length_c   1.000
_cell.angle_alpha   90.00
_cell.angle_beta   90.00
_cell.angle_gamma   90.00
#
_symmetry.space_group_name_H-M   'P 1'
#
loop_
_entity.id
_entity.type
_entity.pdbx_description
1 polymer ?
#
loop_
_entity_poly.entity_id
_entity_poly.type
_entity_poly.pdbx_seq_one_letter_code
_entity_poly.pdbx_strand_id
1 'polypeptide(L)'
;MPPFITYAILAAGTLINIGFMLYAGEPDQLWWWPFFIALATWSLFPYGTVITVFYWLRQKPKSQLLLTLAAVLLTGSTAFLLHESLIANPDPQSGLVFVVLPVYQWIAILPLMVIVSWLQR
;
A
#
# COMPACT_ATOMS: atom_id res chain seq x y z
N MET A 1 17.20 -5.20 11.39
CA MET A 1 16.07 -6.09 11.06
C MET A 1 16.33 -6.66 9.67
N PRO A 2 16.11 -7.96 9.42
CA PRO A 2 16.38 -8.53 8.10
C PRO A 2 15.55 -7.84 7.00
N PRO A 3 16.17 -7.41 5.88
CA PRO A 3 15.46 -6.71 4.79
C PRO A 3 14.28 -7.47 4.20
N PHE A 4 14.32 -8.81 4.25
CA PHE A 4 13.24 -9.66 3.73
C PHE A 4 11.90 -9.42 4.42
N ILE A 5 11.90 -9.00 5.70
CA ILE A 5 10.64 -8.81 6.44
C ILE A 5 9.88 -7.62 5.88
N THR A 6 10.57 -6.51 5.61
CA THR A 6 9.97 -5.32 5.00
C THR A 6 9.38 -5.64 3.62
N TYR A 7 10.11 -6.39 2.80
CA TYR A 7 9.61 -6.84 1.50
C TYR A 7 8.40 -7.76 1.61
N ALA A 8 8.40 -8.71 2.56
CA ALA A 8 7.29 -9.62 2.78
C ALA A 8 6.02 -8.86 3.19
N ILE A 9 6.15 -7.85 4.06
CA ILE A 9 5.03 -6.99 4.47
C ILE A 9 4.46 -6.23 3.26
N LEU A 10 5.32 -5.58 2.47
CA LEU A 10 4.89 -4.82 1.29
C LEU A 10 4.27 -5.71 0.21
N ALA A 11 4.80 -6.93 0.05
CA ALA A 11 4.23 -7.93 -0.85
C ALA A 11 2.85 -8.38 -0.37
N ALA A 12 2.69 -8.66 0.93
CA ALA A 12 1.40 -9.00 1.51
C ALA A 12 0.37 -7.89 1.29
N GLY A 13 0.72 -6.62 1.55
CA GLY A 13 -0.16 -5.49 1.31
C GLY A 13 -0.53 -5.30 -0.16
N THR A 14 0.43 -5.50 -1.07
CA THR A 14 0.18 -5.49 -2.53
C THR A 14 -0.82 -6.57 -2.92
N LEU A 15 -0.62 -7.80 -2.45
CA LEU A 15 -1.50 -8.93 -2.74
C LEU A 15 -2.90 -8.74 -2.15
N ILE A 16 -3.00 -8.23 -0.92
CA ILE A 16 -4.27 -7.87 -0.29
C ILE A 16 -5.00 -6.85 -1.16
N ASN A 17 -4.35 -5.76 -1.54
CA ASN A 17 -4.96 -4.69 -2.34
C ASN A 17 -5.46 -5.22 -3.70
N ILE A 18 -4.62 -5.95 -4.44
CA ILE A 18 -5.00 -6.58 -5.70
C ILE A 18 -6.14 -7.58 -5.50
N GLY A 19 -6.07 -8.42 -4.46
CA GLY A 19 -7.09 -9.41 -4.16
C GLY A 19 -8.45 -8.78 -3.90
N PHE A 20 -8.49 -7.70 -3.14
CA PHE A 20 -9.73 -6.94 -2.89
C PHE A 20 -10.25 -6.21 -4.14
N MET A 21 -9.36 -5.70 -5.01
CA MET A 21 -9.77 -5.13 -6.29
C MET A 21 -10.42 -6.16 -7.21
N LEU A 22 -9.84 -7.37 -7.29
CA LEU A 22 -10.40 -8.48 -8.05
C LEU A 22 -11.72 -8.97 -7.45
N TYR A 23 -11.82 -9.00 -6.11
CA TYR A 23 -13.03 -9.39 -5.40
C TYR A 23 -14.19 -8.41 -5.61
N ALA A 24 -13.91 -7.10 -5.60
CA ALA A 24 -14.92 -6.06 -5.74
C ALA A 24 -15.24 -5.67 -7.19
N GLY A 25 -14.45 -6.17 -8.16
CA GLY A 25 -14.57 -5.83 -9.57
C GLY A 25 -15.28 -6.89 -10.41
N GLU A 26 -15.17 -6.74 -11.74
CA GLU A 26 -15.77 -7.64 -12.73
C GLU A 26 -14.66 -8.21 -13.66
N PRO A 27 -13.77 -9.08 -13.16
CA PRO A 27 -12.60 -9.55 -13.91
C PRO A 27 -12.93 -10.39 -15.15
N ASP A 28 -14.15 -10.91 -15.23
CA ASP A 28 -14.71 -11.60 -16.40
C ASP A 28 -14.98 -10.64 -17.57
N GLN A 29 -15.12 -9.34 -17.30
CA GLN A 29 -15.43 -8.34 -18.30
C GLN A 29 -14.15 -7.71 -18.87
N LEU A 30 -13.92 -7.84 -20.19
CA LEU A 30 -12.73 -7.27 -20.84
C LEU A 30 -12.62 -5.74 -20.69
N TRP A 31 -13.75 -5.04 -20.63
CA TRP A 31 -13.78 -3.59 -20.50
C TRP A 31 -13.34 -3.11 -19.10
N TRP A 32 -13.35 -3.98 -18.09
CA TRP A 32 -12.96 -3.65 -16.71
C TRP A 32 -11.44 -3.53 -16.56
N TRP A 33 -10.66 -4.30 -17.31
CA TRP A 33 -9.20 -4.38 -17.17
C TRP A 33 -8.45 -3.06 -17.32
N PRO A 34 -8.77 -2.17 -18.28
CA PRO A 34 -8.16 -0.84 -18.35
C PRO A 34 -8.37 -0.01 -17.07
N PHE A 35 -9.58 -0.05 -16.50
CA PHE A 35 -9.89 0.65 -15.25
C PHE A 35 -9.16 0.02 -14.06
N PHE A 36 -9.14 -1.32 -13.99
CA PHE A 36 -8.36 -2.05 -13.00
C PHE A 36 -6.88 -1.68 -13.06
N ILE A 37 -6.26 -1.66 -14.24
CA ILE A 37 -4.83 -1.33 -14.37
C ILE A 37 -4.56 0.10 -13.89
N ALA A 38 -5.38 1.07 -14.28
CA ALA A 38 -5.24 2.46 -13.85
C ALA A 38 -5.37 2.59 -12.32
N LEU A 39 -6.38 1.95 -11.75
CA LEU A 39 -6.67 2.02 -10.31
C LEU A 39 -5.66 1.22 -9.47
N ALA A 40 -5.25 0.05 -9.95
CA ALA A 40 -4.19 -0.76 -9.35
C ALA A 40 -2.88 0.03 -9.35
N THR A 41 -2.52 0.66 -10.47
CA THR A 41 -1.32 1.52 -10.54
C THR A 41 -1.40 2.65 -9.51
N TRP A 42 -2.54 3.34 -9.44
CA TRP A 42 -2.78 4.40 -8.45
C TRP A 42 -2.63 3.89 -7.01
N SER A 43 -3.23 2.74 -6.71
CA SER A 43 -3.25 2.21 -5.35
C SER A 43 -1.99 1.48 -4.89
N LEU A 44 -1.19 1.00 -5.84
CA LEU A 44 0.10 0.37 -5.56
C LEU A 44 1.24 1.40 -5.54
N PHE A 45 0.99 2.63 -5.96
CA PHE A 45 2.01 3.68 -6.01
C PHE A 45 2.68 3.96 -4.65
N PRO A 46 1.96 4.02 -3.50
CA PRO A 46 2.59 4.15 -2.19
C PRO A 46 3.51 2.96 -1.84
N TYR A 47 3.11 1.73 -2.19
CA TYR A 47 3.93 0.53 -2.00
C TYR A 47 5.21 0.59 -2.82
N GLY A 48 5.10 0.91 -4.11
CA GLY A 48 6.25 1.07 -5.00
C GLY A 48 7.23 2.13 -4.49
N THR A 49 6.72 3.21 -3.91
CA THR A 49 7.54 4.25 -3.30
C THR A 49 8.32 3.73 -2.08
N VAL A 50 7.65 3.06 -1.14
CA VAL A 50 8.32 2.51 0.05
C VAL A 50 9.36 1.44 -0.35
N ILE A 51 9.03 0.57 -1.31
CA ILE A 51 9.97 -0.43 -1.86
C ILE A 51 11.21 0.26 -2.43
N THR A 52 11.01 1.30 -3.26
CA THR A 52 12.09 2.05 -3.90
C THR A 52 12.98 2.68 -2.84
N VAL A 53 12.41 3.46 -1.93
CA VAL A 53 13.16 4.14 -0.87
C VAL A 53 13.88 3.14 0.05
N PHE A 54 13.25 2.02 0.39
CA PHE A 54 13.90 0.96 1.15
C PHE A 54 15.10 0.35 0.42
N TYR A 55 14.96 0.09 -0.89
CA TYR A 55 16.05 -0.43 -1.71
C TYR A 55 17.28 0.50 -1.71
N TRP A 56 17.08 1.82 -1.82
CA TRP A 56 18.15 2.83 -1.79
C TRP A 56 18.81 2.93 -0.42
N LEU A 57 18.06 2.72 0.66
CA LEU A 57 18.50 2.96 2.03
C LEU A 57 18.83 1.70 2.81
N ARG A 58 18.90 0.56 2.12
CA ARG A 58 19.12 -0.76 2.74
C ARG A 58 20.42 -0.88 3.54
N GLN A 59 21.40 -0.01 3.35
CA GLN A 59 22.66 -0.03 4.11
C GLN A 59 22.61 0.81 5.39
N LYS A 60 21.49 1.50 5.68
CA LYS A 60 21.34 2.42 6.82
C LYS A 60 20.41 1.79 7.87
N PRO A 61 20.93 1.19 8.96
CA PRO A 61 20.12 0.42 9.90
C PRO A 61 19.02 1.24 10.60
N LYS A 62 19.28 2.53 10.89
CA LYS A 62 18.28 3.44 11.48
C LYS A 62 17.10 3.68 10.52
N SER A 63 17.38 3.85 9.23
CA SER A 63 16.34 4.04 8.20
C SER A 63 15.53 2.76 7.97
N GLN A 64 16.15 1.58 8.08
CA GLN A 64 15.44 0.31 7.90
C GLN A 64 14.29 0.11 8.90
N LEU A 65 14.49 0.47 10.17
CA LEU A 65 13.45 0.32 11.19
C LEU A 65 12.24 1.21 10.87
N LEU A 66 12.48 2.47 10.53
CA LEU A 66 11.43 3.43 10.19
C LEU A 66 10.68 3.02 8.91
N LEU A 67 11.38 2.52 7.89
CA LEU A 67 10.76 2.05 6.65
C LEU A 67 9.98 0.76 6.86
N THR A 68 10.41 -0.10 7.79
CA THR A 68 9.62 -1.26 8.20
C THR A 68 8.35 -0.83 8.91
N LEU A 69 8.44 0.15 9.82
CA LEU A 69 7.25 0.70 10.47
C LEU A 69 6.30 1.32 9.44
N ALA A 70 6.83 2.05 8.45
CA ALA A 70 6.04 2.58 7.34
C ALA A 70 5.34 1.46 6.55
N ALA A 71 6.05 0.35 6.25
CA ALA A 71 5.46 -0.81 5.58
C ALA A 71 4.33 -1.46 6.39
N VAL A 72 4.50 -1.59 7.72
CA VAL A 72 3.48 -2.12 8.62
C VAL A 72 2.26 -1.20 8.65
N LEU A 73 2.44 0.11 8.83
CA LEU A 73 1.34 1.07 8.85
C LEU A 73 0.60 1.10 7.52
N LEU A 74 1.35 1.11 6.41
CA LEU A 74 0.80 1.07 5.06
C LEU A 74 -0.07 -0.17 4.83
N THR A 75 0.49 -1.35 5.13
CA THR A 75 -0.19 -2.65 4.92
C THR A 75 -1.35 -2.83 5.87
N GLY A 76 -1.15 -2.52 7.16
CA GLY A 76 -2.17 -2.66 8.20
C GLY A 76 -3.36 -1.73 7.98
N SER A 77 -3.11 -0.44 7.66
CA SER A 77 -4.19 0.51 7.33
C SER A 77 -4.93 0.11 6.05
N THR A 78 -4.22 -0.40 5.04
CA THR A 78 -4.84 -0.91 3.81
C THR A 78 -5.76 -2.09 4.10
N ALA A 79 -5.27 -3.10 4.82
CA ALA A 79 -6.07 -4.27 5.17
C ALA A 79 -7.29 -3.89 6.00
N PHE A 80 -7.12 -2.99 6.98
CA PHE A 80 -8.20 -2.50 7.81
C PHE A 80 -9.27 -1.76 7.00
N LEU A 81 -8.89 -0.76 6.20
CA LEU A 81 -9.85 0.03 5.42
C LEU A 81 -10.57 -0.82 4.37
N LEU A 82 -9.87 -1.71 3.68
CA LEU A 82 -10.48 -2.61 2.71
C LEU A 82 -11.44 -3.60 3.37
N HIS A 83 -11.08 -4.16 4.52
CA HIS A 83 -11.98 -5.02 5.29
C HIS A 83 -13.23 -4.28 5.72
N GLU A 84 -13.09 -3.09 6.32
CA GLU A 84 -14.22 -2.32 6.82
C GLU A 84 -15.18 -1.91 5.70
N SER A 85 -14.63 -1.46 4.56
CA SER A 85 -15.44 -1.01 3.43
C SER A 85 -16.04 -2.15 2.61
N LEU A 86 -15.33 -3.27 2.40
CA LEU A 86 -15.77 -4.30 1.45
C LEU A 86 -16.35 -5.56 2.09
N ILE A 87 -16.09 -5.80 3.38
CA ILE A 87 -16.55 -7.01 4.09
C ILE A 87 -17.47 -6.65 5.24
N ALA A 88 -17.04 -5.76 6.15
CA ALA A 88 -17.80 -5.47 7.36
C ALA A 88 -19.06 -4.65 7.07
N ASN A 89 -18.95 -3.63 6.21
CA ASN A 89 -20.05 -2.73 5.86
C ASN A 89 -20.13 -2.55 4.34
N PRO A 90 -20.50 -3.61 3.58
CA PRO A 90 -20.53 -3.53 2.13
C PRO A 90 -21.63 -2.58 1.67
N ASP A 91 -21.25 -1.60 0.86
CA ASP A 91 -22.13 -0.62 0.25
C ASP A 91 -21.90 -0.54 -1.28
N PRO A 92 -22.88 -0.09 -2.08
CA PRO A 92 -22.74 -0.02 -3.54
C PRO A 92 -21.61 0.89 -4.04
N GLN A 93 -21.12 1.80 -3.18
CA GLN A 93 -20.05 2.75 -3.45
C GLN A 93 -18.71 2.32 -2.84
N SER A 94 -18.62 1.16 -2.18
CA SER A 94 -17.40 0.74 -1.48
C SER A 94 -16.21 0.58 -2.42
N GLY A 95 -16.43 0.39 -3.73
CA GLY A 95 -15.36 0.42 -4.75
C GLY A 95 -14.62 1.77 -4.84
N LEU A 96 -15.24 2.87 -4.39
CA LEU A 96 -14.57 4.18 -4.29
C LEU A 96 -13.41 4.15 -3.28
N VAL A 97 -13.38 3.18 -2.36
CA VAL A 97 -12.28 3.02 -1.40
C VAL A 97 -10.93 2.99 -2.12
N PHE A 98 -10.83 2.37 -3.30
CA PHE A 98 -9.58 2.26 -4.05
C PHE A 98 -9.10 3.59 -4.65
N VAL A 99 -9.99 4.58 -4.80
CA VAL A 99 -9.64 5.93 -5.27
C VAL A 99 -9.06 6.75 -4.11
N VAL A 100 -9.65 6.67 -2.91
CA VAL A 100 -9.25 7.43 -1.73
C VAL A 100 -8.17 6.74 -0.89
N LEU A 101 -8.09 5.41 -0.93
CA LEU A 101 -7.12 4.60 -0.20
C LEU A 101 -5.68 5.12 -0.36
N PRO A 102 -5.21 5.49 -1.57
CA PRO A 102 -3.82 5.92 -1.75
C PRO A 102 -3.53 7.24 -1.07
N VAL A 103 -4.54 8.11 -0.92
CA VAL A 103 -4.43 9.35 -0.14
C VAL A 103 -4.18 9.03 1.33
N TYR A 104 -4.95 8.10 1.92
CA TYR A 104 -4.74 7.66 3.29
C TYR A 104 -3.39 6.97 3.49
N GLN A 105 -3.00 6.13 2.54
CA GLN A 105 -1.69 5.48 2.52
C GLN A 105 -0.55 6.51 2.52
N TRP A 106 -0.65 7.56 1.70
CA TRP A 106 0.32 8.66 1.68
C TRP A 106 0.39 9.40 3.00
N ILE A 107 -0.77 9.75 3.59
CA ILE A 107 -0.83 10.40 4.91
C ILE A 107 -0.13 9.54 5.97
N ALA A 108 -0.30 8.22 5.91
CA ALA A 108 0.34 7.29 6.85
C ALA A 108 1.87 7.22 6.70
N ILE A 109 2.40 7.25 5.47
CA ILE A 109 3.84 7.03 5.22
C ILE A 109 4.68 8.30 5.10
N LEU A 110 4.11 9.42 4.61
CA LEU A 110 4.87 10.66 4.35
C LEU A 110 5.64 11.18 5.57
N PRO A 111 5.06 11.24 6.79
CA PRO A 111 5.80 11.70 7.96
C PRO A 111 7.05 10.86 8.23
N LEU A 112 6.95 9.53 8.07
CA LEU A 112 8.08 8.62 8.27
C LEU A 112 9.13 8.80 7.17
N MET A 113 8.72 9.01 5.93
CA MET A 113 9.65 9.28 4.83
C MET A 113 10.41 10.60 5.04
N VAL A 114 9.72 11.64 5.53
CA VAL A 114 10.35 12.91 5.91
C VAL A 114 11.37 12.67 7.01
N ILE A 115 11.01 12.02 8.11
CA ILE A 115 11.95 11.70 9.20
C ILE A 115 13.16 10.90 8.70
N VAL A 116 12.95 9.90 7.84
CA VAL A 116 14.04 9.11 7.24
C VAL A 116 15.00 9.99 6.44
N SER A 117 14.50 10.97 5.67
CA SER A 117 15.34 11.89 4.91
C SER A 117 16.13 12.86 5.80
N TRP A 118 15.57 13.31 6.94
CA TRP A 118 16.28 14.14 7.91
C TRP A 118 17.43 13.37 8.58
N LEU A 119 17.23 12.10 8.89
CA LEU A 119 18.24 11.24 9.53
C LEU A 119 19.43 10.89 8.61
N GLN A 120 19.38 11.26 7.33
CA GLN A 120 20.44 11.02 6.36
C GLN A 120 21.34 12.21 6.12
N ARG A 121 20.93 13.38 6.60
CA ARG A 121 21.79 14.57 6.69
C ARG A 121 22.77 14.38 7.84
#